data_AF-A0A0D9QE55-F1
#
_entry.id   AF-A0A0D9QE55-F1
#
_cell.length_a   1.000
_cell.length_b   1.000
_cell.length_c   1.000
_cell.angle_alpha   90.00
_cell.angle_beta   90.00
_cell.angle_gamma   90.00
#
_symmetry.space_group_name_H-M   'P 1'
#
loop_
_entity.id
_entity.type
_entity.pdbx_description
1 polymer ?
#
loop_
_entity_poly.entity_id
_entity_poly.type
_entity_poly.pdbx_seq_one_letter_code
_entity_poly.pdbx_strand_id
1 'polypeptide(L)'
;MTKRMPNKSSSSLKERKNEKVQAERMQEEEVDHGMEDSQHKEQPDNGNTRNILTMENILEEKDRDNNKKVKNKIIFKNKKNTSSTLNSNEMRILTIPKHRISSVKTNWMELIKPIVTHLKLEIRMNRDKIEVRTCKLTEDKNNLQKSSDYIKAYLLGFTIEDSLALLRIDDLYIESFQVKDVKILKGDHLSRCIGRICGSNGATKYAIENATKTRIVIAGDKIHILGSFNNIKMARYSICSLILGSTQGKIFNKLNILAKRMKERF
;
A
#
# COMPACT_ATOMS: atom_id res chain seq x y z
N MET A 1 -62.89 -15.58 49.13
CA MET A 1 -61.41 -15.61 49.27
C MET A 1 -60.76 -14.95 48.05
N THR A 2 -60.09 -13.82 48.28
CA THR A 2 -58.89 -13.28 47.59
C THR A 2 -58.78 -13.17 46.05
N LYS A 3 -58.84 -11.90 45.58
CA LYS A 3 -57.97 -11.16 44.62
C LYS A 3 -57.43 -11.85 43.34
N ARG A 4 -57.70 -11.21 42.19
CA ARG A 4 -56.69 -10.63 41.27
C ARG A 4 -57.33 -9.65 40.26
N MET A 5 -56.68 -8.49 40.07
CA MET A 5 -57.08 -7.41 39.15
C MET A 5 -56.72 -7.73 37.69
N PRO A 6 -57.48 -7.22 36.71
CA PRO A 6 -57.03 -7.02 35.33
C PRO A 6 -56.54 -5.59 35.06
N ASN A 7 -55.55 -5.48 34.17
CA ASN A 7 -54.72 -4.32 33.87
C ASN A 7 -55.33 -3.39 32.79
N LYS A 8 -55.13 -2.07 32.91
CA LYS A 8 -55.79 -1.00 32.14
C LYS A 8 -55.17 -0.70 30.76
N SER A 9 -56.05 -0.60 29.76
CA SER A 9 -56.15 0.37 28.64
C SER A 9 -54.99 1.36 28.35
N SER A 10 -54.51 1.39 27.10
CA SER A 10 -53.64 2.47 26.57
C SER A 10 -53.80 2.71 25.05
N SER A 11 -55.02 2.65 24.52
CA SER A 11 -55.32 2.96 23.10
C SER A 11 -55.83 4.39 22.85
N SER A 12 -55.67 5.34 23.78
CA SER A 12 -56.12 6.74 23.63
C SER A 12 -55.04 7.80 23.85
N LEU A 13 -53.75 7.44 23.69
CA LEU A 13 -52.59 8.33 23.87
C LEU A 13 -51.86 8.71 22.57
N LYS A 14 -52.43 8.35 21.40
CA LYS A 14 -51.85 8.61 20.07
C LYS A 14 -52.40 9.84 19.33
N GLU A 15 -53.35 10.58 19.89
CA GLU A 15 -54.00 11.71 19.18
C GLU A 15 -53.79 13.09 19.82
N ARG A 16 -52.91 13.25 20.81
CA ARG A 16 -52.64 14.56 21.45
C ARG A 16 -51.17 15.02 21.39
N LYS A 17 -50.35 14.44 20.50
CA LYS A 17 -48.94 14.83 20.32
C LYS A 17 -48.57 15.33 18.92
N ASN A 18 -49.53 15.44 17.98
CA ASN A 18 -49.27 15.89 16.61
C ASN A 18 -49.76 17.31 16.27
N GLU A 19 -50.29 18.08 17.23
CA GLU A 19 -50.74 19.47 17.00
C GLU A 19 -49.91 20.54 17.72
N LYS A 20 -48.78 20.19 18.35
CA LYS A 20 -47.91 21.14 19.07
C LYS A 20 -46.51 21.36 18.48
N VAL A 21 -46.23 20.81 17.29
CA VAL A 21 -44.91 20.95 16.63
C VAL A 21 -45.01 21.65 15.26
N GLN A 22 -46.22 22.10 14.87
CA GLN A 22 -46.47 22.80 13.60
C GLN A 22 -46.83 24.29 13.75
N ALA A 23 -46.70 24.86 14.95
CA ALA A 23 -47.08 26.25 15.24
C ALA A 23 -45.89 27.19 15.58
N GLU A 24 -44.65 26.79 15.30
CA GLU A 24 -43.44 27.60 15.56
C GLU A 24 -42.62 27.87 14.27
N ARG A 25 -43.23 27.62 13.11
CA ARG A 25 -42.75 28.03 11.79
C ARG A 25 -43.88 28.81 11.15
N MET A 26 -43.89 30.13 11.34
CA MET A 26 -44.54 31.16 10.49
C MET A 26 -44.75 32.45 11.30
N GLN A 27 -43.74 33.31 11.24
CA GLN A 27 -43.61 34.73 11.60
C GLN A 27 -42.07 34.89 11.66
N GLU A 28 -41.37 35.43 10.67
CA GLU A 28 -41.35 36.85 10.28
C GLU A 28 -40.86 37.03 8.82
N GLU A 29 -41.71 37.65 8.01
CA GLU A 29 -41.51 38.40 6.73
C GLU A 29 -42.76 39.31 6.71
N GLU A 30 -42.80 40.63 6.52
CA GLU A 30 -41.93 41.71 6.02
C GLU A 30 -42.38 43.06 6.65
N VAL A 31 -41.53 44.10 6.59
CA VAL A 31 -41.77 45.47 6.04
C VAL A 31 -40.76 46.46 6.65
N ASP A 32 -39.84 47.01 5.84
CA ASP A 32 -39.80 48.46 5.53
C ASP A 32 -38.81 48.80 4.39
N HIS A 33 -39.16 49.82 3.60
CA HIS A 33 -38.47 50.39 2.45
C HIS A 33 -37.46 51.48 2.86
N GLY A 34 -36.37 51.61 2.10
CA GLY A 34 -35.49 52.80 2.13
C GLY A 34 -34.46 52.78 1.01
N MET A 35 -34.67 53.61 0.00
CA MET A 35 -33.76 53.89 -1.11
C MET A 35 -32.63 54.84 -0.66
N GLU A 36 -31.40 54.60 -1.10
CA GLU A 36 -30.45 55.66 -1.49
C GLU A 36 -29.30 55.08 -2.35
N ASP A 37 -29.15 55.62 -3.56
CA ASP A 37 -28.06 55.37 -4.51
C ASP A 37 -26.75 56.03 -4.03
N SER A 38 -25.58 55.38 -4.26
CA SER A 38 -24.29 56.02 -4.64
C SER A 38 -23.11 55.04 -4.80
N GLN A 39 -22.73 54.81 -6.06
CA GLN A 39 -21.40 54.54 -6.67
C GLN A 39 -20.17 53.92 -5.91
N HIS A 40 -19.54 52.96 -6.60
CA HIS A 40 -18.08 52.66 -6.75
C HIS A 40 -17.28 51.83 -5.71
N LYS A 41 -16.94 50.57 -6.05
CA LYS A 41 -15.59 50.06 -6.48
C LYS A 41 -15.44 48.53 -6.30
N GLU A 42 -14.76 47.89 -7.26
CA GLU A 42 -14.40 46.47 -7.27
C GLU A 42 -13.26 46.10 -6.30
N GLN A 43 -13.13 44.77 -6.08
CA GLN A 43 -11.98 43.94 -5.63
C GLN A 43 -11.96 43.38 -4.19
N PRO A 44 -11.27 42.23 -3.94
CA PRO A 44 -11.91 40.93 -3.73
C PRO A 44 -11.71 40.35 -2.33
N ASP A 45 -12.59 39.42 -1.94
CA ASP A 45 -12.52 38.76 -0.63
C ASP A 45 -11.65 37.50 -0.63
N ASN A 46 -10.96 37.37 0.49
CA ASN A 46 -9.80 36.55 0.75
C ASN A 46 -10.21 35.21 1.41
N GLY A 47 -9.42 34.16 1.17
CA GLY A 47 -9.16 33.14 2.20
C GLY A 47 -9.86 31.77 2.08
N ASN A 48 -9.16 30.80 1.49
CA ASN A 48 -9.04 29.47 2.13
C ASN A 48 -7.80 28.70 1.63
N THR A 49 -6.61 29.16 2.02
CA THR A 49 -5.35 28.41 1.86
C THR A 49 -5.20 27.46 3.04
N ARG A 50 -5.32 26.15 2.79
CA ARG A 50 -4.96 25.12 3.78
C ARG A 50 -3.44 25.08 3.94
N ASN A 51 -2.98 25.31 5.17
CA ASN A 51 -1.60 25.30 5.60
C ASN A 51 -0.86 24.01 5.22
N ILE A 52 0.24 24.18 4.47
CA ILE A 52 1.26 23.17 4.22
C ILE A 52 2.36 23.41 5.26
N LEU A 53 2.69 22.39 6.06
CA LEU A 53 3.78 22.45 7.03
C LEU A 53 5.07 22.01 6.35
N THR A 54 5.80 22.97 5.77
CA THR A 54 7.20 22.82 5.34
C THR A 54 8.15 23.28 6.43
N MET A 55 9.33 22.66 6.53
CA MET A 55 10.40 23.04 7.47
C MET A 55 10.91 24.48 7.26
N GLU A 56 10.60 25.13 6.13
CA GLU A 56 10.81 26.56 5.90
C GLU A 56 10.03 27.47 6.89
N ASN A 57 8.82 27.09 7.31
CA ASN A 57 7.93 27.99 8.07
C ASN A 57 8.26 28.10 9.57
N ILE A 58 9.19 27.30 10.10
CA ILE A 58 9.56 27.30 11.53
C ILE A 58 10.82 28.16 11.78
N LEU A 59 11.56 28.56 10.75
CA LEU A 59 12.84 29.25 10.89
C LEU A 59 12.84 30.73 10.45
N GLU A 60 11.74 31.27 9.92
CA GLU A 60 11.68 32.64 9.36
C GLU A 60 10.84 33.65 10.15
N GLU A 61 10.61 33.45 11.45
CA GLU A 61 9.93 34.46 12.30
C GLU A 61 10.86 35.29 13.21
N LYS A 62 12.17 35.31 12.93
CA LYS A 62 13.05 36.31 13.53
C LYS A 62 13.78 37.10 12.46
N ASP A 63 13.58 38.41 12.56
CA ASP A 63 14.37 39.49 11.97
C ASP A 63 13.99 39.93 10.55
N ARG A 64 13.02 40.84 10.48
CA ARG A 64 13.01 41.87 9.43
C ARG A 64 13.02 43.26 10.07
N ASP A 65 14.19 43.86 10.09
CA ASP A 65 14.32 45.31 9.92
C ASP A 65 15.46 45.61 8.93
N ASN A 66 15.18 46.60 8.08
CA ASN A 66 15.84 46.90 6.82
C ASN A 66 17.25 47.49 6.95
N ASN A 67 18.22 47.04 6.12
CA ASN A 67 19.20 47.97 5.51
C ASN A 67 20.01 47.39 4.32
N LYS A 68 20.05 48.19 3.23
CA LYS A 68 21.08 48.36 2.17
C LYS A 68 21.65 47.16 1.37
N LYS A 69 21.39 47.23 0.05
CA LYS A 69 22.26 47.04 -1.17
C LYS A 69 23.40 46.01 -1.06
N VAL A 70 23.58 45.09 -2.02
CA VAL A 70 24.44 45.25 -3.22
C VAL A 70 24.03 44.28 -4.34
N LYS A 71 24.05 44.77 -5.59
CA LYS A 71 23.90 43.99 -6.84
C LYS A 71 25.13 43.08 -7.05
N ASN A 72 24.93 41.80 -7.34
CA ASN A 72 25.84 41.01 -8.17
C ASN A 72 25.03 40.09 -9.08
N LYS A 73 24.96 40.46 -10.36
CA LYS A 73 24.27 39.73 -11.42
C LYS A 73 25.26 38.74 -12.02
N ILE A 74 25.14 37.46 -11.68
CA ILE A 74 25.84 36.38 -12.40
C ILE A 74 24.83 35.76 -13.38
N ILE A 75 24.98 36.11 -14.65
CA ILE A 75 24.22 35.53 -15.76
C ILE A 75 24.90 34.21 -16.13
N PHE A 76 24.43 33.09 -15.60
CA PHE A 76 24.79 31.78 -16.16
C PHE A 76 23.85 31.45 -17.32
N LYS A 77 24.36 31.70 -18.52
CA LYS A 77 23.78 31.26 -19.79
C LYS A 77 24.04 29.76 -19.93
N ASN A 78 23.13 28.90 -19.46
CA ASN A 78 23.31 27.46 -19.63
C ASN A 78 22.71 26.95 -20.95
N LYS A 79 23.62 26.31 -21.68
CA LYS A 79 23.60 25.74 -23.01
C LYS A 79 22.47 24.72 -23.15
N LYS A 80 21.70 24.82 -24.24
CA LYS A 80 20.85 23.72 -24.72
C LYS A 80 21.74 22.55 -25.14
N ASN A 81 21.45 21.36 -24.60
CA ASN A 81 21.35 20.06 -25.30
C ASN A 81 21.77 18.92 -24.38
N THR A 82 20.78 18.20 -23.81
CA THR A 82 20.79 16.74 -23.72
C THR A 82 19.35 16.26 -23.59
N SER A 83 19.01 15.28 -24.42
CA SER A 83 17.73 14.64 -24.59
C SER A 83 17.33 13.79 -23.37
N SER A 84 16.46 14.31 -22.51
CA SER A 84 15.48 13.50 -21.78
C SER A 84 14.38 14.41 -21.24
N THR A 85 13.28 14.51 -21.97
CA THR A 85 12.02 14.99 -21.40
C THR A 85 11.64 14.00 -20.30
N LEU A 86 12.08 14.27 -19.07
CA LEU A 86 11.56 13.60 -17.87
C LEU A 86 10.09 13.99 -17.80
N ASN A 87 9.21 13.07 -18.23
CA ASN A 87 7.78 13.23 -18.12
C ASN A 87 7.44 13.55 -16.66
N SER A 88 6.93 14.75 -16.44
CA SER A 88 6.97 15.42 -15.13
C SER A 88 6.01 14.85 -14.08
N ASN A 89 5.36 13.71 -14.33
CA ASN A 89 4.51 12.99 -13.36
C ASN A 89 4.20 11.59 -13.86
N GLU A 90 5.12 10.63 -13.67
CA GLU A 90 4.78 9.23 -13.86
C GLU A 90 4.05 8.69 -12.63
N MET A 91 2.95 7.98 -12.86
CA MET A 91 2.16 7.37 -11.81
C MET A 91 1.92 5.90 -12.09
N ARG A 92 1.86 5.11 -11.01
CA ARG A 92 1.56 3.68 -11.08
C ARG A 92 0.49 3.33 -10.06
N ILE A 93 -0.53 2.61 -10.52
CA ILE A 93 -1.66 2.20 -9.70
C ILE A 93 -1.57 0.71 -9.47
N LEU A 94 -1.64 0.30 -8.20
CA LEU A 94 -1.67 -1.08 -7.76
C LEU A 94 -3.01 -1.39 -7.12
N THR A 95 -3.64 -2.48 -7.55
CA THR A 95 -4.93 -2.92 -6.99
C THR A 95 -4.70 -3.87 -5.82
N ILE A 96 -5.36 -3.61 -4.69
CA ILE A 96 -5.24 -4.41 -3.47
C ILE A 96 -6.24 -5.57 -3.52
N PRO A 97 -5.82 -6.83 -3.33
CA PRO A 97 -6.74 -7.94 -3.14
C PRO A 97 -7.59 -7.75 -1.88
N LYS A 98 -8.90 -8.05 -1.97
CA LYS A 98 -9.86 -7.83 -0.86
C LYS A 98 -9.41 -8.42 0.48
N HIS A 99 -8.81 -9.62 0.46
CA HIS A 99 -8.33 -10.32 1.66
C HIS A 99 -7.10 -9.67 2.33
N ARG A 100 -6.40 -8.75 1.66
CA ARG A 100 -5.21 -8.06 2.18
C ARG A 100 -5.47 -6.63 2.63
N ILE A 101 -6.63 -6.05 2.31
CA ILE A 101 -6.96 -4.64 2.64
C ILE A 101 -6.78 -4.36 4.13
N SER A 102 -7.22 -5.25 5.02
CA SER A 102 -7.06 -5.07 6.47
C SER A 102 -5.60 -4.98 6.88
N SER A 103 -4.77 -5.90 6.38
CA SER A 103 -3.33 -5.95 6.69
C SER A 103 -2.60 -4.70 6.20
N VAL A 104 -2.93 -4.23 4.98
CA VAL A 104 -2.33 -3.00 4.42
C VAL A 104 -2.66 -1.79 5.27
N LYS A 105 -3.91 -1.68 5.77
CA LYS A 105 -4.32 -0.55 6.63
C LYS A 105 -3.61 -0.57 7.97
N THR A 106 -3.48 -1.74 8.61
CA THR A 106 -2.82 -1.87 9.91
C THR A 106 -1.33 -1.52 9.84
N ASN A 107 -0.62 -2.03 8.83
CA ASN A 107 0.81 -1.80 8.67
C ASN A 107 1.15 -0.66 7.69
N TRP A 108 0.20 0.24 7.42
CA TRP A 108 0.36 1.28 6.40
C TRP A 108 1.60 2.15 6.64
N MET A 109 1.82 2.57 7.89
CA MET A 109 2.94 3.44 8.27
C MET A 109 4.30 2.77 8.03
N GLU A 110 4.42 1.47 8.32
CA GLU A 110 5.66 0.71 8.10
C GLU A 110 5.93 0.49 6.61
N LEU A 111 4.88 0.29 5.81
CA LEU A 111 4.98 0.08 4.37
C LEU A 111 5.42 1.36 3.62
N ILE A 112 4.88 2.53 4.00
CA ILE A 112 5.20 3.80 3.31
C ILE A 112 6.58 4.34 3.67
N LYS A 113 7.05 4.11 4.90
CA LYS A 113 8.30 4.66 5.42
C LYS A 113 9.48 4.45 4.47
N PRO A 114 9.85 3.22 4.06
CA PRO A 114 10.99 3.01 3.18
C PRO A 114 10.81 3.65 1.79
N ILE A 115 9.57 3.77 1.30
CA ILE A 115 9.32 4.34 -0.02
C ILE A 115 9.49 5.86 -0.01
N VAL A 116 8.96 6.53 1.02
CA VAL A 116 9.11 7.98 1.14
C VAL A 116 10.55 8.36 1.47
N THR A 117 11.21 7.65 2.38
CA THR A 117 12.56 8.01 2.85
C THR A 117 13.65 7.66 1.85
N HIS A 118 13.63 6.46 1.25
CA HIS A 118 14.74 6.02 0.40
C HIS A 118 14.50 6.35 -1.08
N LEU A 119 13.26 6.18 -1.55
CA LEU A 119 12.93 6.34 -2.98
C LEU A 119 12.43 7.76 -3.31
N LYS A 120 12.07 8.56 -2.29
CA LYS A 120 11.52 9.92 -2.43
C LYS A 120 10.34 9.94 -3.39
N LEU A 121 9.33 9.10 -3.13
CA LEU A 121 8.11 9.00 -3.92
C LEU A 121 6.89 9.41 -3.10
N GLU A 122 5.88 9.93 -3.78
CA GLU A 122 4.57 10.21 -3.19
C GLU A 122 3.68 8.98 -3.29
N ILE A 123 3.00 8.64 -2.19
CA ILE A 123 2.08 7.50 -2.15
C ILE A 123 0.74 7.96 -1.59
N ARG A 124 -0.33 7.53 -2.27
CA ARG A 124 -1.70 7.69 -1.81
C ARG A 124 -2.40 6.35 -1.82
N MET A 125 -3.12 6.06 -0.73
CA MET A 125 -4.04 4.92 -0.69
C MET A 125 -5.48 5.43 -0.86
N ASN A 126 -6.15 4.93 -1.89
CA ASN A 126 -7.60 4.90 -1.96
C ASN A 126 -8.10 3.56 -1.38
N ARG A 127 -9.42 3.40 -1.16
CA ARG A 127 -10.00 2.25 -0.45
C ARG A 127 -9.47 0.88 -0.91
N ASP A 128 -9.26 0.72 -2.21
CA ASP A 128 -8.88 -0.53 -2.88
C ASP A 128 -7.62 -0.40 -3.79
N LYS A 129 -7.08 0.81 -3.95
CA LYS A 129 -5.98 1.11 -4.87
C LYS A 129 -4.88 1.91 -4.18
N ILE A 130 -3.63 1.57 -4.48
CA ILE A 130 -2.46 2.32 -4.06
C ILE A 130 -1.91 3.03 -5.29
N GLU A 131 -1.79 4.34 -5.20
CA GLU A 131 -1.23 5.20 -6.23
C GLU A 131 0.16 5.63 -5.78
N VAL A 132 1.17 5.34 -6.61
CA VAL A 132 2.54 5.80 -6.41
C VAL A 132 2.85 6.81 -7.50
N ARG A 133 3.41 7.96 -7.13
CA ARG A 133 3.72 9.08 -8.02
C ARG A 133 5.16 9.53 -7.82
N THR A 134 5.82 9.87 -8.92
CA THR A 134 7.13 10.54 -8.91
C THR A 134 6.98 12.00 -8.46
N CYS A 135 7.86 12.49 -7.61
CA CYS A 135 7.91 13.91 -7.24
C CYS A 135 9.20 14.55 -7.78
N LYS A 136 9.35 15.87 -7.60
CA LYS A 136 10.54 16.61 -8.06
C LYS A 136 11.83 16.17 -7.36
N LEU A 137 11.71 15.52 -6.19
CA LEU A 137 12.84 15.02 -5.40
C LEU A 137 13.28 13.62 -5.83
N THR A 138 12.50 12.95 -6.70
CA THR A 138 12.83 11.61 -7.17
C THR A 138 14.01 11.70 -8.15
N GLU A 139 15.11 11.02 -7.81
CA GLU A 139 16.34 11.02 -8.61
C GLU A 139 16.21 10.11 -9.84
N ASP A 140 15.69 8.90 -9.64
CA ASP A 140 15.64 7.87 -10.68
C ASP A 140 14.21 7.43 -11.03
N LYS A 141 13.95 7.27 -12.33
CA LYS A 141 12.69 6.68 -12.84
C LYS A 141 12.51 5.22 -12.41
N ASN A 142 13.60 4.48 -12.23
CA ASN A 142 13.57 3.08 -11.79
C ASN A 142 12.99 2.91 -10.37
N ASN A 143 13.01 3.97 -9.54
CA ASN A 143 12.45 3.93 -8.19
C ASN A 143 10.94 3.69 -8.21
N LEU A 144 10.23 4.17 -9.24
CA LEU A 144 8.80 3.90 -9.41
C LEU A 144 8.54 2.40 -9.66
N GLN A 145 9.43 1.73 -10.40
CA GLN A 145 9.33 0.28 -10.63
C GLN A 145 9.66 -0.51 -9.36
N LYS A 146 10.75 -0.16 -8.67
CA LYS A 146 11.15 -0.81 -7.40
C LYS A 146 10.07 -0.69 -6.32
N SER A 147 9.47 0.49 -6.16
CA SER A 147 8.33 0.69 -5.25
C SER A 147 7.10 -0.11 -5.64
N SER A 148 6.81 -0.18 -6.95
CA SER A 148 5.71 -1.00 -7.47
C SER A 148 5.93 -2.48 -7.12
N ASP A 149 7.13 -3.01 -7.32
CA ASP A 149 7.45 -4.41 -7.05
C ASP A 149 7.50 -4.71 -5.55
N TYR A 150 7.98 -3.78 -4.72
CA TYR A 150 7.93 -3.85 -3.27
C TYR A 150 6.48 -3.98 -2.74
N ILE A 151 5.58 -3.09 -3.17
CA ILE A 151 4.17 -3.14 -2.75
C ILE A 151 3.53 -4.42 -3.28
N LYS A 152 3.82 -4.80 -4.54
CA LYS A 152 3.29 -6.03 -5.13
C LYS A 152 3.73 -7.27 -4.35
N ALA A 153 4.97 -7.34 -3.87
CA ALA A 153 5.45 -8.42 -3.02
C ALA A 153 4.62 -8.54 -1.73
N TYR A 154 4.38 -7.42 -1.05
CA TYR A 154 3.56 -7.40 0.16
C TYR A 154 2.10 -7.83 -0.10
N LEU A 155 1.54 -7.44 -1.25
CA LEU A 155 0.21 -7.85 -1.67
C LEU A 155 0.11 -9.34 -1.99
N LEU A 156 1.20 -9.96 -2.48
CA LEU A 156 1.30 -11.40 -2.69
C LEU A 156 1.43 -12.20 -1.38
N GLY A 157 1.66 -11.53 -0.26
CA GLY A 157 1.70 -12.13 1.08
C GLY A 157 3.10 -12.28 1.68
N PHE A 158 4.12 -11.67 1.07
CA PHE A 158 5.44 -11.56 1.71
C PHE A 158 5.39 -10.62 2.92
N THR A 159 6.30 -10.84 3.86
CA THR A 159 6.48 -9.94 5.01
C THR A 159 7.05 -8.60 4.56
N ILE A 160 6.92 -7.57 5.39
CA ILE A 160 7.47 -6.23 5.11
C ILE A 160 9.00 -6.30 5.02
N GLU A 161 9.62 -7.07 5.91
CA GLU A 161 11.06 -7.29 5.96
C GLU A 161 11.59 -7.99 4.71
N ASP A 162 10.93 -9.06 4.26
CA ASP A 162 11.31 -9.76 3.04
C ASP A 162 11.09 -8.89 1.79
N SER A 163 10.00 -8.10 1.78
CA SER A 163 9.72 -7.17 0.69
C SER A 163 10.79 -6.08 0.63
N LEU A 164 11.28 -5.59 1.79
CA LEU A 164 12.30 -4.55 1.86
C LEU A 164 13.62 -4.98 1.21
N ALA A 165 13.89 -6.29 1.13
CA ALA A 165 15.05 -6.80 0.42
C ALA A 165 15.03 -6.43 -1.08
N LEU A 166 13.85 -6.32 -1.72
CA LEU A 166 13.72 -5.90 -3.12
C LEU A 166 14.12 -4.45 -3.34
N LEU A 167 14.02 -3.60 -2.32
CA LEU A 167 14.47 -2.21 -2.40
C LEU A 167 15.99 -2.09 -2.22
N ARG A 168 16.61 -3.06 -1.56
CA ARG A 168 18.05 -3.06 -1.25
C ARG A 168 18.88 -3.72 -2.34
N ILE A 169 18.38 -4.79 -2.96
CA ILE A 169 19.12 -5.64 -3.90
C ILE A 169 18.33 -5.76 -5.19
N ASP A 170 18.96 -5.38 -6.30
CA ASP A 170 18.31 -5.30 -7.62
C ASP A 170 18.19 -6.65 -8.34
N ASP A 171 19.00 -7.65 -7.97
CA ASP A 171 18.98 -9.00 -8.58
C ASP A 171 18.05 -9.98 -7.85
N LEU A 172 16.95 -9.46 -7.29
CA LEU A 172 15.96 -10.23 -6.56
C LEU A 172 14.64 -10.19 -7.32
N TYR A 173 14.13 -11.37 -7.66
CA TYR A 173 12.93 -11.54 -8.47
C TYR A 173 11.83 -12.23 -7.68
N ILE A 174 10.60 -12.10 -8.16
CA ILE A 174 9.44 -12.84 -7.66
C ILE A 174 8.91 -13.71 -8.79
N GLU A 175 8.94 -15.03 -8.60
CA GLU A 175 8.31 -15.99 -9.50
C GLU A 175 7.01 -16.49 -8.88
N SER A 176 5.94 -16.54 -9.67
CA SER A 176 4.63 -17.04 -9.26
C SER A 176 4.21 -18.17 -10.18
N PHE A 177 3.84 -19.31 -9.62
CA PHE A 177 3.36 -20.46 -10.39
C PHE A 177 2.19 -21.13 -9.69
N GLN A 178 1.38 -21.87 -10.43
CA GLN A 178 0.27 -22.65 -9.89
C GLN A 178 0.64 -24.13 -9.81
N VAL A 179 0.09 -24.85 -8.83
CA VAL A 179 0.30 -26.30 -8.71
C VAL A 179 -0.28 -27.03 -9.95
N LYS A 180 -1.39 -26.52 -10.47
CA LYS A 180 -2.05 -27.03 -11.69
C LYS A 180 -1.16 -26.99 -12.93
N ASP A 181 -0.21 -26.05 -13.02
CA ASP A 181 0.70 -25.93 -14.16
C ASP A 181 1.67 -27.13 -14.24
N VAL A 182 1.94 -27.78 -13.10
CA VAL A 182 2.84 -28.94 -13.01
C VAL A 182 2.04 -30.24 -13.13
N LYS A 183 0.96 -30.35 -12.36
CA LYS A 183 0.11 -31.53 -12.34
C LYS A 183 -1.33 -31.10 -12.07
N ILE A 184 -2.24 -31.56 -12.92
CA ILE A 184 -3.66 -31.30 -12.75
C ILE A 184 -4.15 -32.14 -11.56
N LEU A 185 -4.36 -31.47 -10.43
CA LEU A 185 -4.85 -32.07 -9.19
C LEU A 185 -6.18 -31.43 -8.80
N LYS A 186 -7.08 -32.24 -8.24
CA LYS A 186 -8.42 -31.81 -7.80
C LYS A 186 -8.69 -32.25 -6.36
N GLY A 187 -9.45 -31.43 -5.64
CA GLY A 187 -9.94 -31.73 -4.29
C GLY A 187 -8.85 -32.16 -3.31
N ASP A 188 -9.04 -33.32 -2.69
CA ASP A 188 -8.16 -33.87 -1.65
C ASP A 188 -6.72 -34.12 -2.10
N HIS A 189 -6.51 -34.37 -3.39
CA HIS A 189 -5.15 -34.52 -3.90
C HIS A 189 -4.39 -33.20 -3.89
N LEU A 190 -5.06 -32.07 -4.15
CA LEU A 190 -4.46 -30.75 -4.09
C LEU A 190 -4.10 -30.38 -2.65
N SER A 191 -5.03 -30.56 -1.70
CA SER A 191 -4.78 -30.28 -0.28
C SER A 191 -3.66 -31.16 0.28
N ARG A 192 -3.62 -32.44 -0.09
CA ARG A 192 -2.53 -33.36 0.26
C ARG A 192 -1.19 -32.91 -0.32
N CYS A 193 -1.15 -32.48 -1.58
CA CYS A 193 0.08 -31.96 -2.19
C CYS A 193 0.56 -30.68 -1.51
N ILE A 194 -0.33 -29.74 -1.18
CA ILE A 194 0.01 -28.54 -0.41
C ILE A 194 0.57 -28.93 0.97
N GLY A 195 -0.06 -29.91 1.64
CA GLY A 195 0.42 -30.47 2.91
C GLY A 195 1.84 -31.05 2.82
N ARG A 196 2.21 -31.67 1.70
CA ARG A 196 3.58 -32.19 1.47
C ARG A 196 4.60 -31.08 1.24
N ILE A 197 4.21 -29.99 0.58
CA ILE A 197 5.08 -28.83 0.31
C ILE A 197 5.36 -28.08 1.61
N CYS A 198 4.33 -27.85 2.43
CA CYS A 198 4.49 -27.24 3.74
C CYS A 198 5.29 -28.17 4.69
N GLY A 199 4.92 -29.45 4.74
CA GLY A 199 5.38 -30.38 5.78
C GLY A 199 4.77 -30.06 7.14
N SER A 200 5.16 -30.81 8.17
CA SER A 200 4.75 -30.58 9.56
C SER A 200 5.17 -29.17 10.01
N ASN A 201 4.20 -28.34 10.40
CA ASN A 201 4.40 -26.93 10.81
C ASN A 201 5.25 -26.09 9.82
N GLY A 202 5.20 -26.40 8.53
CA GLY A 202 6.02 -25.67 7.55
C GLY A 202 7.50 -26.08 7.54
N ALA A 203 7.90 -27.16 8.21
CA ALA A 203 9.30 -27.59 8.32
C ALA A 203 9.94 -27.87 6.94
N THR A 204 9.20 -28.47 6.01
CA THR A 204 9.70 -28.73 4.65
C THR A 204 9.86 -27.45 3.86
N LYS A 205 8.88 -26.54 3.94
CA LYS A 205 8.98 -25.19 3.36
C LYS A 205 10.21 -24.47 3.88
N TYR A 206 10.37 -24.40 5.20
CA TYR A 206 11.48 -23.69 5.85
C TYR A 206 12.85 -24.29 5.49
N ALA A 207 12.94 -25.62 5.42
CA ALA A 207 14.16 -26.30 5.00
C ALA A 207 14.55 -25.95 3.54
N ILE A 208 13.57 -25.86 2.63
CA ILE A 208 13.81 -25.41 1.26
C ILE A 208 14.27 -23.95 1.26
N GLU A 209 13.54 -23.06 1.95
CA GLU A 209 13.88 -21.63 2.05
C GLU A 209 15.32 -21.40 2.52
N ASN A 210 15.74 -22.10 3.57
CA ASN A 210 17.09 -21.98 4.12
C ASN A 210 18.14 -22.54 3.16
N ALA A 211 17.88 -23.69 2.54
CA ALA A 211 18.82 -24.32 1.61
C ALA A 211 19.04 -23.49 0.34
N THR A 212 17.99 -22.90 -0.22
CA THR A 212 18.07 -22.09 -1.45
C THR A 212 18.26 -20.60 -1.20
N LYS A 213 18.23 -20.13 0.06
CA LYS A 213 18.23 -18.70 0.41
C LYS A 213 17.12 -17.93 -0.32
N THR A 214 15.90 -18.47 -0.28
CA THR A 214 14.70 -17.88 -0.89
C THR A 214 13.61 -17.70 0.13
N ARG A 215 12.64 -16.83 -0.14
CA ARG A 215 11.39 -16.73 0.64
C ARG A 215 10.25 -17.29 -0.19
N ILE A 216 9.42 -18.12 0.43
CA ILE A 216 8.31 -18.81 -0.24
C ILE A 216 7.01 -18.43 0.46
N VAL A 217 5.99 -18.10 -0.31
CA VAL A 217 4.62 -17.90 0.18
C VAL A 217 3.72 -18.89 -0.55
N ILE A 218 2.92 -19.62 0.21
CA ILE A 218 1.99 -20.64 -0.32
C ILE A 218 0.58 -20.11 -0.08
N ALA A 219 -0.13 -19.79 -1.16
CA ALA A 219 -1.47 -19.23 -1.17
C ALA A 219 -2.44 -20.20 -1.87
N GLY A 220 -2.77 -21.30 -1.19
CA GLY A 220 -3.58 -22.37 -1.74
C GLY A 220 -2.91 -23.03 -2.94
N ASP A 221 -3.43 -22.77 -4.14
CA ASP A 221 -2.92 -23.30 -5.42
C ASP A 221 -1.75 -22.46 -5.98
N LYS A 222 -1.62 -21.20 -5.56
CA LYS A 222 -0.55 -20.30 -6.03
C LYS A 222 0.63 -20.33 -5.08
N ILE A 223 1.82 -20.44 -5.63
CA ILE A 223 3.07 -20.42 -4.88
C ILE A 223 3.91 -19.26 -5.42
N HIS A 224 4.38 -18.42 -4.51
CA HIS A 224 5.23 -17.28 -4.80
C HIS A 224 6.62 -17.55 -4.21
N ILE A 225 7.66 -17.37 -5.00
CA ILE A 225 9.06 -17.52 -4.58
C ILE A 225 9.77 -16.20 -4.83
N LEU A 226 10.46 -15.70 -3.82
CA LEU A 226 11.30 -14.52 -3.88
C LEU A 226 12.77 -14.92 -3.68
N GLY A 227 13.65 -14.47 -4.58
CA GLY A 227 15.06 -14.88 -4.58
C GLY A 227 15.83 -14.43 -5.82
N SER A 228 17.12 -14.75 -5.86
CA SER A 228 17.91 -14.60 -7.09
C SER A 228 17.46 -15.63 -8.12
N PHE A 229 17.62 -15.33 -9.41
CA PHE A 229 17.12 -16.17 -10.51
C PHE A 229 17.53 -17.66 -10.39
N ASN A 230 18.82 -17.92 -10.13
CA ASN A 230 19.32 -19.29 -9.97
C ASN A 230 18.72 -19.98 -8.73
N ASN A 231 18.59 -19.27 -7.62
CA ASN A 231 18.05 -19.80 -6.37
C ASN A 231 16.57 -20.15 -6.51
N ILE A 232 15.80 -19.27 -7.17
CA ILE A 232 14.40 -19.52 -7.49
C ILE A 232 14.26 -20.78 -8.35
N LYS A 233 15.10 -20.95 -9.38
CA LYS A 233 15.08 -22.15 -10.23
C LYS A 233 15.28 -23.43 -9.42
N MET A 234 16.16 -23.41 -8.42
CA MET A 234 16.40 -24.56 -7.54
C MET A 234 15.24 -24.82 -6.58
N ALA A 235 14.66 -23.76 -6.00
CA ALA A 235 13.49 -23.85 -5.14
C ALA A 235 12.27 -24.40 -5.91
N ARG A 236 12.01 -23.85 -7.10
CA ARG A 236 10.95 -24.30 -8.02
C ARG A 236 11.12 -25.76 -8.37
N TYR A 237 12.33 -26.19 -8.75
CA TYR A 237 12.58 -27.61 -9.04
C TYR A 237 12.24 -28.52 -7.86
N SER A 238 12.58 -28.10 -6.65
CA SER A 238 12.34 -28.87 -5.42
C SER A 238 10.84 -28.96 -5.11
N ILE A 239 10.11 -27.86 -5.26
CA ILE A 239 8.65 -27.82 -5.07
C ILE A 239 7.95 -28.64 -6.16
N CYS A 240 8.33 -28.52 -7.43
CA CYS A 240 7.80 -29.34 -8.52
C CYS A 240 8.04 -30.83 -8.26
N SER A 241 9.20 -31.21 -7.74
CA SER A 241 9.51 -32.60 -7.39
C SER A 241 8.60 -33.13 -6.28
N LEU A 242 8.26 -32.31 -5.28
CA LEU A 242 7.28 -32.64 -4.23
C LEU A 242 5.87 -32.83 -4.82
N ILE A 243 5.45 -31.95 -5.73
CA ILE A 243 4.16 -32.02 -6.42
C ILE A 243 4.05 -33.32 -7.24
N LEU A 244 5.11 -33.70 -7.94
CA LEU A 244 5.18 -34.93 -8.73
C LEU A 244 5.19 -36.21 -7.88
N GLY A 245 5.39 -36.08 -6.56
CA GLY A 245 5.29 -37.19 -5.64
C GLY A 245 6.61 -37.72 -5.09
N SER A 246 7.74 -37.06 -5.36
CA SER A 246 9.04 -37.44 -4.80
C SER A 246 9.03 -37.39 -3.26
N THR A 247 9.73 -38.34 -2.62
CA THR A 247 9.87 -38.39 -1.17
C THR A 247 10.66 -37.20 -0.65
N GLN A 248 10.32 -36.70 0.55
CA GLN A 248 10.99 -35.55 1.16
C GLN A 248 12.48 -35.80 1.39
N GLY A 249 12.87 -37.00 1.85
CA GLY A 249 14.26 -37.38 2.05
C GLY A 249 15.14 -37.27 0.80
N LYS A 250 14.62 -37.70 -0.37
CA LYS A 250 15.34 -37.56 -1.65
C LYS A 250 15.61 -36.09 -2.00
N ILE A 251 14.65 -35.22 -1.69
CA ILE A 251 14.75 -33.79 -2.00
C ILE A 251 15.71 -33.09 -1.04
N PHE A 252 15.66 -33.41 0.25
CA PHE A 252 16.63 -32.87 1.23
C PHE A 252 18.06 -33.27 0.90
N ASN A 253 18.29 -34.53 0.50
CA ASN A 253 19.61 -34.96 0.06
C ASN A 253 20.09 -34.17 -1.16
N LYS A 254 19.21 -33.95 -2.15
CA LYS A 254 19.53 -33.15 -3.33
C LYS A 254 19.84 -31.70 -2.97
N LEU A 255 19.02 -31.09 -2.11
CA LEU A 255 19.21 -29.72 -1.62
C LEU A 255 20.52 -29.57 -0.85
N ASN A 256 20.88 -30.52 0.00
CA ASN A 256 22.14 -30.49 0.74
C ASN A 256 23.36 -30.55 -0.18
N ILE A 257 23.35 -31.43 -1.19
CA ILE A 257 24.42 -31.52 -2.19
C ILE A 257 24.55 -30.20 -2.97
N LEU A 258 23.41 -29.61 -3.36
CA LEU A 258 23.38 -28.35 -4.10
C LEU A 258 23.83 -27.18 -3.23
N ALA A 259 23.36 -27.09 -1.99
CA ALA A 259 23.74 -26.07 -1.03
C ALA A 259 25.24 -26.13 -0.73
N LYS A 260 25.81 -27.33 -0.58
CA LYS A 260 27.27 -27.52 -0.43
C LYS A 260 28.03 -26.97 -1.63
N ARG A 261 27.62 -27.31 -2.85
CA ARG A 261 28.22 -26.79 -4.09
C ARG A 261 28.08 -25.27 -4.23
N MET A 262 26.96 -24.70 -3.79
CA MET A 262 26.74 -23.26 -3.83
C MET A 262 27.60 -22.53 -2.80
N LYS A 263 27.91 -23.17 -1.67
CA LYS A 263 28.83 -22.65 -0.67
C LYS A 263 30.30 -22.76 -1.11
N GLU A 264 30.67 -23.76 -1.88
CA GLU A 264 32.05 -23.96 -2.40
C GLU A 264 32.43 -23.00 -3.54
N ARG A 265 31.45 -22.37 -4.20
CA ARG A 265 31.68 -21.44 -5.33
C ARG A 265 32.05 -20.01 -4.92
N PHE A 266 31.97 -19.69 -3.62
CA PHE A 266 32.26 -18.39 -3.04
C PHE A 266 33.17 -18.57 -1.83
#